data_AF-A0A349WCT7-F1
#
_entry.id   AF-A0A349WCT7-F1
#
_cell.length_a   1.000
_cell.length_b   1.000
_cell.length_c   1.000
_cell.angle_alpha   90.00
_cell.angle_beta   90.00
_cell.angle_gamma   90.00
#
_symmetry.space_group_name_H-M   'P 1'
#
loop_
_entity.id
_entity.type
_entity.pdbx_description
1 polymer ?
#
loop_
_entity_poly.entity_id
_entity_poly.type
_entity_poly.pdbx_seq_one_letter_code
_entity_poly.pdbx_strand_id
1 'polypeptide(L)' 'EMVPVLARAGVAVGVAGLFMETHPKPAEAWSDGPNAVPLKHMRALLETLVALDDVTKRNGFLENNFGA' A
#
# COMPACT_ATOMS: atom_id res chain seq x y z
N GLU A 1 9.30 -8.32 4.64
CA GLU A 1 9.79 -6.94 4.92
C GLU A 1 9.49 -5.93 3.80
N MET A 2 9.37 -6.35 2.54
CA MET A 2 9.17 -5.43 1.40
C MET A 2 7.73 -4.91 1.22
N VAL A 3 6.72 -5.56 1.79
CA VAL A 3 5.32 -5.22 1.53
C VAL A 3 4.98 -3.76 1.86
N PRO A 4 5.33 -3.19 3.02
CA PRO A 4 5.07 -1.77 3.29
C PRO A 4 5.81 -0.82 2.35
N VAL A 5 7.00 -1.20 1.88
CA VAL A 5 7.81 -0.39 0.95
C VAL A 5 7.13 -0.32 -0.41
N LEU A 6 6.78 -1.47 -0.98
CA LEU A 6 6.13 -1.57 -2.28
C LEU A 6 4.69 -1.03 -2.24
N ALA A 7 3.98 -1.19 -1.13
CA ALA A 7 2.65 -0.61 -0.96
C ALA A 7 2.70 0.93 -1.04
N ARG A 8 3.65 1.57 -0.35
CA ARG A 8 3.82 3.03 -0.44
C ARG A 8 4.20 3.47 -1.84
N ALA A 9 5.12 2.76 -2.49
CA ALA A 9 5.53 3.06 -3.86
C ALA A 9 4.34 2.95 -4.84
N GLY A 10 3.60 1.84 -4.80
CA GLY A 10 2.45 1.61 -5.66
C GLY A 10 1.32 2.61 -5.44
N VAL A 11 1.00 2.95 -4.18
CA VAL A 11 0.00 3.98 -3.88
C VAL A 11 0.45 5.36 -4.34
N ALA A 12 1.72 5.72 -4.14
CA ALA A 12 2.25 7.01 -4.56
C ALA A 12 2.26 7.20 -6.10
N VAL A 13 2.36 6.11 -6.87
CA VAL A 13 2.20 6.12 -8.33
C VAL A 13 0.76 6.47 -8.75
N GLY A 14 -0.23 6.23 -7.89
CA GLY A 14 -1.63 6.51 -8.17
C GLY A 14 -2.37 5.28 -8.71
N VAL A 15 -2.91 4.47 -7.79
CA VAL A 15 -3.72 3.29 -8.12
C VAL A 15 -5.16 3.46 -7.63
N ALA A 16 -6.10 2.73 -8.25
CA ALA A 16 -7.49 2.71 -7.83
C ALA A 16 -7.72 1.88 -6.56
N GLY A 17 -6.86 0.88 -6.31
CA GLY A 17 -6.98 0.01 -5.15
C GLY A 17 -5.68 -0.74 -4.88
N LEU A 18 -5.58 -1.27 -3.67
CA LEU A 18 -4.45 -2.04 -3.19
C LEU A 18 -4.96 -3.36 -2.59
N PHE A 19 -4.37 -4.48 -3.01
CA PHE A 19 -4.60 -5.79 -2.42
C PHE A 19 -3.41 -6.16 -1.54
N MET A 20 -3.68 -6.69 -0.34
CA MET A 20 -2.66 -7.09 0.61
C MET A 20 -3.18 -8.18 1.55
N GLU A 21 -2.37 -9.21 1.76
CA GLU A 21 -2.66 -10.25 2.75
C GLU A 21 -2.20 -9.82 4.15
N THR A 22 -2.92 -10.28 5.17
CA THR A 22 -2.59 -10.02 6.56
C THR A 22 -2.85 -11.25 7.43
N HIS A 23 -2.11 -11.38 8.52
CA HIS A 23 -2.33 -12.45 9.49
C HIS A 23 -2.07 -11.96 10.93
N PRO A 24 -2.87 -12.39 11.94
CA PRO A 24 -2.61 -12.04 13.34
C PRO A 24 -1.23 -12.52 13.82
N LYS A 25 -0.78 -13.66 13.31
CA LYS A 25 0.50 -14.28 13.63
C LYS A 25 1.16 -14.86 12.37
N PRO A 26 1.88 -14.07 11.56
CA PRO A 26 2.34 -14.53 10.24
C PRO A 26 3.20 -15.80 10.26
N ALA A 27 3.92 -16.07 11.36
CA ALA A 27 4.69 -17.29 11.54
C ALA A 27 3.84 -18.57 11.68
N GLU A 28 2.56 -18.46 12.03
CA GLU A 28 1.60 -19.57 12.14
C GLU A 28 0.69 -19.69 10.91
N ALA A 29 0.89 -18.86 9.87
CA ALA A 29 0.06 -18.90 8.68
C ALA A 29 0.33 -20.19 7.86
N TRP A 30 -0.73 -20.86 7.42
CA TRP A 30 -0.64 -22.10 6.64
C TRP A 30 -0.17 -21.88 5.19
N SER A 31 -0.24 -20.65 4.71
CA SER A 31 0.22 -20.23 3.38
C SER A 31 0.71 -18.78 3.48
N ASP A 32 1.78 -18.47 2.75
CA ASP A 32 2.31 -17.12 2.49
C ASP A 32 2.56 -16.21 3.71
N GLY A 33 2.81 -16.82 4.87
CA GLY A 33 3.14 -16.13 6.13
C GLY A 33 4.24 -15.05 6.03
N PRO A 34 5.38 -15.29 5.35
CA PRO A 34 6.44 -14.28 5.22
C PRO A 34 6.02 -13.01 4.47
N ASN A 35 4.98 -13.09 3.64
CA ASN A 35 4.44 -11.96 2.86
C ASN A 35 3.23 -11.30 3.53
N ALA A 36 2.53 -12.00 4.44
CA ALA A 36 1.41 -11.44 5.17
C ALA A 36 1.87 -10.34 6.15
N VAL A 37 1.25 -9.16 6.06
CA VAL A 37 1.52 -8.08 7.01
C VAL A 37 0.93 -8.46 8.38
N PRO A 38 1.68 -8.31 9.49
CA PRO A 38 1.13 -8.58 10.81
C PRO A 38 -0.09 -7.67 11.10
N LEU A 39 -1.24 -8.27 11.42
CA LEU A 39 -2.52 -7.55 11.54
C LEU A 39 -2.48 -6.35 12.48
N LYS A 40 -1.72 -6.45 13.58
CA LYS A 40 -1.53 -5.36 14.55
C LYS A 40 -0.95 -4.07 13.96
N HIS A 41 -0.26 -4.14 12.82
CA HIS A 41 0.35 -2.99 12.14
C HIS A 41 -0.50 -2.44 10.99
N MET A 42 -1.61 -3.10 10.63
CA MET A 42 -2.42 -2.72 9.47
C MET A 42 -2.98 -1.29 9.57
N ARG A 43 -3.44 -0.88 10.75
CA ARG A 43 -3.94 0.49 10.96
C ARG A 43 -2.89 1.55 10.60
N ALA A 44 -1.71 1.45 11.19
CA ALA A 44 -0.63 2.42 10.97
C ALA A 44 -0.16 2.43 9.51
N LEU A 45 -0.11 1.25 8.87
CA LEU A 45 0.21 1.16 7.45
C LEU A 45 -0.87 1.83 6.59
N LEU A 46 -2.14 1.51 6.79
CA LEU A 46 -3.25 2.08 6.02
C LEU A 46 -3.38 3.59 6.21
N GLU A 47 -3.17 4.12 7.42
CA GLU A 47 -3.16 5.57 7.66
C GLU A 47 -2.09 6.28 6.81
N THR A 48 -0.91 5.67 6.68
CA THR A 48 0.16 6.18 5.80
C THR A 48 -0.26 6.11 4.32
N LEU A 49 -0.86 5.01 3.90
CA LEU A 49 -1.27 4.80 2.51
C LEU A 49 -2.41 5.74 2.10
N VAL A 50 -3.39 6.00 2.97
CA VAL A 50 -4.46 6.97 2.73
C VAL A 50 -3.88 8.38 2.56
N ALA A 51 -2.95 8.79 3.45
CA ALA A 51 -2.31 10.09 3.33
C ALA A 51 -1.52 10.26 2.02
N LEU A 52 -0.86 9.20 1.54
CA LEU A 52 -0.20 9.20 0.23
C LEU A 52 -1.22 9.28 -0.91
N ASP A 53 -2.28 8.47 -0.87
CA ASP A 53 -3.32 8.45 -1.90
C ASP A 53 -4.00 9.83 -2.06
N ASP A 54 -4.36 10.45 -0.94
CA ASP A 54 -4.98 11.77 -0.90
C ASP A 54 -4.08 12.83 -1.54
N VAL A 55 -2.79 12.86 -1.19
CA VAL A 55 -1.82 13.82 -1.72
C VAL A 55 -1.58 13.58 -3.21
N THR A 56 -1.36 12.33 -3.59
CA THR A 56 -1.09 11.92 -4.98
C THR A 56 -2.25 12.27 -5.91
N LYS A 57 -3.50 12.08 -5.48
CA LYS A 57 -4.70 12.31 -6.32
C LYS A 57 -5.23 13.75 -6.28
N ARG A 58 -4.80 14.58 -5.32
CA ARG A 58 -5.37 15.92 -5.07
C ARG A 58 -5.38 16.87 -6.27
N ASN A 59 -4.30 16.87 -7.06
CA ASN A 59 -4.07 17.87 -8.11
C ASN A 59 -4.16 17.29 -9.53
N GLY A 60 -4.52 16.01 -9.66
CA GLY A 60 -4.29 15.24 -10.88
C GLY A 60 -2.82 14.88 -11.08
N PHE A 61 -2.57 13.96 -12.01
CA PHE A 61 -1.22 13.46 -12.33
C PHE A 61 -0.52 14.36 -13.34
N LEU A 62 0.73 14.75 -13.07
CA LEU A 62 1.49 15.68 -13.90
C LEU A 62 1.72 15.12 -15.30
N GLU A 63 1.96 13.81 -15.39
CA GLU A 63 2.20 13.07 -16.62
C GLU A 63 1.03 13.09 -17.60
N ASN A 64 -0.18 13.41 -17.14
CA ASN A 64 -1.33 13.63 -18.03
C ASN A 64 -1.14 14.84 -18.95
N ASN A 65 -0.20 15.74 -18.63
CA ASN A 65 0.07 16.96 -19.39
C ASN A 65 1.32 16.83 -20.30
N PHE A 66 1.98 15.68 -20.33
CA PHE A 66 3.21 15.50 -21.13
C PHE A 66 2.94 15.30 -22.63
N GLY A 67 1.69 15.02 -23.01
CA GLY A 67 1.25 14.89 -24.38
C GLY A 67 0.01 15.74 -24.65
N ALA A 68 0.24 17.03 -24.94
CA ALA A 68 -0.68 17.92 -25.64
C ALA A 68 0.00 18.40 -26.93
#